data_AF-A0A2T7D1F3-F1
#
_entry.id   AF-A0A2T7D1F3-F1
#
_cell.length_a   1.000
_cell.length_b   1.000
_cell.length_c   1.000
_cell.angle_alpha   90.00
_cell.angle_beta   90.00
_cell.angle_gamma   90.00
#
_symmetry.space_group_name_H-M   'P 1'
#
loop_
_entity.id
_entity.type
_entity.pdbx_description
1 polymer ?
#
loop_
_entity_poly.entity_id
_entity_poly.type
_entity_poly.pdbx_seq_one_letter_code
_entity_poly.pdbx_strand_id
1 'polypeptide(L)'
;MADDCWAEYQRTKKGYMVANPKTFPSGIKALADYVHGKGLKLGLYSSAGTRTCSDRMRGSLGHEDTDAKNFASWGADYLKYDNCYRDGTPETVRFPRMSRALKNSGRPIFYSLCEWGYMEVAKWGGASGNSWRTTGDIKDTWTGMLDNIDPNDAYAQYAKPAGWNGQFACSLAHIFLHHPPERGRWKSMEPFTCHLISQKWCCVHATTQI
;
A
#
# COMPACT_ATOMS: atom_id res chain seq x y z
N MET A 1 1.34 -9.07 2.48
CA MET A 1 1.57 -7.66 2.85
C MET A 1 1.45 -7.55 4.35
N ALA A 2 2.47 -7.04 5.05
CA ALA A 2 2.34 -6.57 6.42
C ALA A 2 1.93 -5.09 6.36
N ASP A 3 0.69 -4.79 6.72
CA ASP A 3 0.21 -3.41 6.85
C ASP A 3 0.69 -2.79 8.17
N ASP A 4 0.14 -1.65 8.60
CA ASP A 4 0.59 -0.94 9.81
C ASP A 4 0.72 -1.86 11.05
N CYS A 5 1.51 -1.41 12.05
CA CYS A 5 1.81 -2.12 13.31
C CYS A 5 2.80 -3.29 13.21
N TRP A 6 3.56 -3.42 12.13
CA TRP A 6 4.57 -4.50 12.01
C TRP A 6 5.91 -4.20 12.69
N ALA A 7 6.23 -2.92 12.88
CA ALA A 7 7.48 -2.44 13.45
C ALA A 7 7.33 -2.00 14.92
N GLU A 8 8.45 -1.94 15.63
CA GLU A 8 8.57 -1.26 16.91
C GLU A 8 8.36 0.25 16.76
N TYR A 9 7.90 0.89 17.85
CA TYR A 9 7.80 2.35 17.88
C TYR A 9 9.17 3.02 17.88
N GLN A 10 10.17 2.43 18.53
CA GLN A 10 11.51 2.99 18.60
C GLN A 10 12.38 2.46 17.48
N ARG A 11 13.06 3.38 16.79
CA ARG A 11 14.16 3.05 15.88
C ARG A 11 15.37 2.59 16.70
N THR A 12 16.26 1.83 16.08
CA THR A 12 17.60 1.58 16.67
C THR A 12 18.34 2.90 16.91
N LYS A 13 19.41 2.87 17.73
CA LYS A 13 20.31 4.03 17.91
C LYS A 13 20.90 4.58 16.60
N LYS A 14 20.98 3.73 15.56
CA LYS A 14 21.47 4.11 14.23
C LYS A 14 20.37 4.63 13.30
N GLY A 15 19.13 4.75 13.77
CA GLY A 15 17.99 5.27 13.02
C GLY A 15 17.19 4.22 12.22
N TYR A 16 17.58 2.96 12.23
CA TYR A 16 16.86 1.90 11.49
C TYR A 16 15.54 1.51 12.14
N MET A 17 14.52 1.25 11.32
CA MET A 17 13.31 0.54 11.75
C MET A 17 13.63 -0.86 12.25
N VAL A 18 12.86 -1.33 13.23
CA VAL A 18 12.99 -2.65 13.86
C VAL A 18 11.64 -3.35 13.77
N ALA A 19 11.64 -4.61 13.35
CA ALA A 19 10.42 -5.43 13.37
C ALA A 19 10.00 -5.71 14.82
N ASN A 20 8.70 -5.70 15.11
CA ASN A 20 8.22 -6.09 16.44
C ASN A 20 8.57 -7.57 16.71
N PRO A 21 9.42 -7.90 17.69
CA PRO A 21 9.90 -9.26 17.91
C PRO A 21 8.81 -10.18 18.50
N LYS A 22 7.72 -9.63 19.05
CA LYS A 22 6.57 -10.44 19.48
C LYS A 22 5.77 -10.95 18.28
N THR A 23 5.67 -10.16 17.22
CA THR A 23 4.93 -10.51 16.00
C THR A 23 5.82 -11.20 14.97
N PHE A 24 7.08 -10.75 14.85
CA PHE A 24 8.07 -11.26 13.92
C PHE A 24 9.33 -11.68 14.69
N PRO A 25 9.28 -12.78 15.46
CA PRO A 25 10.39 -13.23 16.31
C PRO A 25 11.67 -13.55 15.52
N SER A 26 11.53 -13.94 14.26
CA SER A 26 12.66 -14.19 13.33
C SER A 26 12.98 -12.98 12.44
N GLY A 27 12.30 -11.85 12.62
CA GLY A 27 12.45 -10.64 11.82
C GLY A 27 11.85 -10.71 10.42
N ILE A 28 11.83 -9.56 9.74
CA ILE A 28 11.22 -9.43 8.40
C ILE A 28 12.02 -10.17 7.33
N LYS A 29 13.35 -10.22 7.43
CA LYS A 29 14.18 -10.94 6.44
C LYS A 29 13.85 -12.43 6.41
N ALA A 30 13.75 -13.09 7.56
CA ALA A 30 13.40 -14.50 7.61
C ALA A 30 12.01 -14.77 7.01
N LEU A 31 11.06 -13.85 7.27
CA LEU A 31 9.74 -13.91 6.64
C LEU A 31 9.83 -13.75 5.11
N ALA A 32 10.62 -12.80 4.62
CA ALA A 32 10.82 -12.58 3.20
C ALA A 32 11.44 -13.82 2.52
N ASP A 33 12.51 -14.37 3.11
CA ASP A 33 13.17 -15.59 2.61
C ASP A 33 12.17 -16.76 2.51
N TYR A 34 11.34 -16.95 3.54
CA TYR A 34 10.30 -17.98 3.54
C TYR A 34 9.24 -17.75 2.45
N VAL A 35 8.72 -16.52 2.34
CA VAL A 35 7.70 -16.13 1.35
C VAL A 35 8.25 -16.29 -0.07
N HIS A 36 9.49 -15.87 -0.32
CA HIS A 36 10.17 -16.03 -1.61
C HIS A 36 10.41 -17.51 -1.95
N GLY A 37 10.75 -18.35 -0.96
CA GLY A 37 10.85 -19.80 -1.13
C GLY A 37 9.53 -20.48 -1.53
N LYS A 38 8.40 -19.78 -1.43
CA LYS A 38 7.08 -20.21 -1.92
C LYS A 38 6.68 -19.56 -3.25
N GLY A 39 7.60 -18.84 -3.91
CA GLY A 39 7.33 -18.12 -5.15
C GLY A 39 6.48 -16.85 -4.97
N LEU A 40 6.27 -16.41 -3.73
CA LEU A 40 5.46 -15.24 -3.40
C LEU A 40 6.33 -13.99 -3.20
N LYS A 41 5.69 -12.84 -3.03
CA LYS A 41 6.32 -11.53 -2.81
C LYS A 41 5.90 -10.94 -1.47
N LEU A 42 6.83 -10.26 -0.78
CA LEU A 42 6.57 -9.63 0.52
C LEU A 42 6.36 -8.11 0.37
N GLY A 43 5.26 -7.60 0.91
CA GLY A 43 5.02 -6.16 1.01
C GLY A 43 5.07 -5.65 2.44
N LEU A 44 5.59 -4.44 2.62
CA LEU A 44 5.67 -3.71 3.88
C LEU A 44 4.94 -2.37 3.80
N TYR A 45 4.68 -1.79 4.97
CA TYR A 45 3.98 -0.53 5.12
C TYR A 45 4.85 0.53 5.81
N SER A 46 4.73 1.77 5.38
CA SER A 46 5.19 2.94 6.15
C SER A 46 4.33 4.16 5.82
N SER A 47 4.67 5.32 6.37
CA SER A 47 3.98 6.58 6.14
C SER A 47 4.96 7.67 5.71
N ALA A 48 4.53 8.54 4.79
CA ALA A 48 5.13 9.81 4.42
C ALA A 48 4.95 10.89 5.51
N GLY A 49 5.00 10.48 6.78
CA GLY A 49 4.90 11.33 7.96
C GLY A 49 5.84 10.86 9.05
N THR A 50 5.82 11.56 10.18
CA THR A 50 6.71 11.26 11.32
C THR A 50 6.30 9.98 12.07
N ARG A 51 5.03 9.59 11.96
CA ARG A 51 4.39 8.44 12.60
C ARG A 51 3.41 7.81 11.60
N THR A 52 3.08 6.53 11.77
CA THR A 52 2.06 5.86 10.95
C THR A 52 0.66 6.14 11.44
N CYS A 53 -0.37 5.80 10.65
CA CYS A 53 -1.76 6.11 10.98
C CYS A 53 -2.24 5.52 12.31
N SER A 54 -1.75 4.34 12.70
CA SER A 54 -2.04 3.72 13.99
C SER A 54 -1.31 4.38 15.18
N ASP A 55 -0.32 5.23 14.91
CA ASP A 55 0.61 5.80 15.90
C ASP A 55 1.43 4.75 16.68
N ARG A 56 1.50 3.50 16.19
CA ARG A 56 2.23 2.40 16.84
C ARG A 56 3.64 2.20 16.33
N MET A 57 3.97 2.77 15.18
CA MET A 57 5.32 2.79 14.61
C MET A 57 5.67 4.15 14.02
N ARG A 58 6.97 4.43 13.88
CA ARG A 58 7.43 5.65 13.21
C ARG A 58 7.20 5.55 11.71
N GLY A 59 6.84 6.67 11.09
CA GLY A 59 6.84 6.81 9.64
C GLY A 59 8.26 7.06 9.11
N SER A 60 8.41 7.14 7.79
CA SER A 60 9.71 7.29 7.12
C SER A 60 10.05 8.72 6.69
N LEU A 61 9.23 9.72 7.05
CA LEU A 61 9.52 11.12 6.70
C LEU A 61 10.87 11.56 7.28
N GLY A 62 11.78 12.02 6.41
CA GLY A 62 13.15 12.40 6.78
C GLY A 62 14.12 11.23 6.96
N HIS A 63 13.67 9.99 6.77
CA HIS A 63 14.45 8.76 6.87
C HIS A 63 14.36 7.89 5.60
N GLU A 64 13.89 8.46 4.49
CA GLU A 64 13.49 7.71 3.30
C GLU A 64 14.63 6.86 2.73
N ASP A 65 15.84 7.42 2.56
CA ASP A 65 17.00 6.70 2.04
C ASP A 65 17.44 5.54 2.94
N THR A 66 17.40 5.76 4.26
CA THR A 66 17.78 4.75 5.25
C THR A 66 16.74 3.63 5.29
N ASP A 67 15.46 3.97 5.29
CA ASP A 67 14.37 3.00 5.39
C ASP A 67 14.22 2.21 4.09
N ALA A 68 14.36 2.84 2.92
CA ALA A 68 14.37 2.15 1.63
C ALA A 68 15.48 1.10 1.54
N LYS A 69 16.71 1.43 1.98
CA LYS A 69 17.81 0.47 2.07
C LYS A 69 17.52 -0.66 3.06
N ASN A 70 16.89 -0.34 4.19
CA ASN A 70 16.53 -1.32 5.20
C ASN A 70 15.51 -2.33 4.62
N PHE A 71 14.44 -1.84 3.99
CA PHE A 71 13.43 -2.65 3.32
C PHE A 71 14.03 -3.54 2.23
N ALA A 72 14.91 -2.98 1.40
CA ALA A 72 15.63 -3.73 0.37
C ALA A 72 16.51 -4.83 0.99
N SER A 73 17.24 -4.54 2.07
CA SER A 73 18.10 -5.51 2.74
C SER A 73 17.34 -6.67 3.39
N TRP A 74 16.09 -6.44 3.79
CA TRP A 74 15.19 -7.50 4.25
C TRP A 74 14.48 -8.25 3.13
N GLY A 75 14.63 -7.83 1.87
CA GLY A 75 13.99 -8.49 0.73
C GLY A 75 12.54 -8.09 0.50
N ALA A 76 12.10 -6.91 0.93
CA ALA A 76 10.78 -6.40 0.57
C ALA A 76 10.65 -6.24 -0.96
N ASP A 77 9.47 -6.52 -1.50
CA ASP A 77 9.13 -6.39 -2.92
C ASP A 77 8.09 -5.29 -3.18
N TYR A 78 7.42 -4.82 -2.12
CA TYR A 78 6.34 -3.86 -2.20
C TYR A 78 6.35 -2.93 -0.99
N LEU A 79 6.11 -1.63 -1.20
CA LEU A 79 5.90 -0.65 -0.14
C LEU A 79 4.56 0.07 -0.35
N LYS A 80 3.64 -0.07 0.60
CA LYS A 80 2.51 0.87 0.78
C LYS A 80 3.00 2.05 1.61
N TYR A 81 2.77 3.26 1.12
CA TYR A 81 3.26 4.47 1.77
C TYR A 81 2.13 5.43 2.05
N ASP A 82 1.80 5.59 3.32
CA ASP A 82 0.63 6.35 3.80
C ASP A 82 0.88 7.85 3.96
N ASN A 83 -0.13 8.62 4.37
CA ASN A 83 -0.07 10.08 4.43
C ASN A 83 -0.43 10.69 5.81
N CYS A 84 -0.46 9.87 6.87
CA CYS A 84 -0.70 10.31 8.24
C CYS A 84 0.51 11.02 8.86
N TYR A 85 0.28 11.93 9.82
CA TYR A 85 1.30 12.66 10.59
C TYR A 85 2.36 13.41 9.73
N ARG A 86 1.90 13.99 8.62
CA ARG A 86 2.67 14.86 7.71
C ARG A 86 3.10 16.18 8.38
N ASP A 87 4.19 16.75 7.87
CA ASP A 87 4.80 18.00 8.37
C ASP A 87 4.31 19.28 7.65
N GLY A 88 3.31 19.15 6.77
CA GLY A 88 2.82 20.24 5.92
C GLY A 88 3.52 20.34 4.57
N THR A 89 4.61 19.61 4.34
CA THR A 89 5.22 19.50 3.01
C THR A 89 4.22 18.85 2.03
N PRO A 90 4.08 19.32 0.79
CA PRO A 90 3.14 18.73 -0.18
C PRO A 90 3.42 17.26 -0.52
N GLU A 91 2.37 16.51 -0.84
CA GLU A 91 2.42 15.10 -1.29
C GLU A 91 3.31 14.95 -2.53
N THR A 92 3.21 15.91 -3.46
CA THR A 92 4.03 16.04 -4.67
C THR A 92 5.52 16.24 -4.39
N VAL A 93 5.91 16.41 -3.13
CA VAL A 93 7.31 16.46 -2.69
C VAL A 93 7.68 15.23 -1.86
N ARG A 94 6.85 14.85 -0.88
CA ARG A 94 7.16 13.74 0.05
C ARG A 94 7.13 12.37 -0.63
N PHE A 95 6.16 12.11 -1.50
CA PHE A 95 6.06 10.83 -2.20
C PHE A 95 7.20 10.62 -3.22
N PRO A 96 7.56 11.62 -4.05
CA PRO A 96 8.75 11.50 -4.91
C PRO A 96 10.07 11.33 -4.16
N ARG A 97 10.21 11.82 -2.91
CA ARG A 97 11.41 11.56 -2.10
C ARG A 97 11.59 10.06 -1.84
N MET A 98 10.55 9.38 -1.35
CA MET A 98 10.61 7.93 -1.15
C MET A 98 10.74 7.17 -2.48
N SER A 99 10.12 7.63 -3.57
CA SER A 99 10.34 7.04 -4.90
C SER A 99 11.83 6.99 -5.29
N ARG A 100 12.55 8.11 -5.10
CA ARG A 100 13.99 8.18 -5.37
C ARG A 100 14.78 7.26 -4.44
N ALA A 101 14.45 7.24 -3.16
CA ALA A 101 15.08 6.37 -2.17
C ALA A 101 14.94 4.87 -2.55
N LEU A 102 13.74 4.44 -2.96
CA LEU A 102 13.49 3.06 -3.40
C LEU A 102 14.27 2.70 -4.67
N LYS A 103 14.32 3.61 -5.66
CA LYS A 103 15.13 3.41 -6.87
C LYS A 103 16.62 3.24 -6.55
N ASN A 104 17.11 3.92 -5.52
CA ASN A 104 18.51 3.88 -5.07
C ASN A 104 18.79 2.79 -4.01
N SER A 105 17.80 1.98 -3.65
CA SER A 105 17.92 0.99 -2.57
C SER A 105 18.68 -0.27 -2.96
N GLY A 106 18.90 -0.50 -4.27
CA GLY A 106 19.55 -1.69 -4.80
C GLY A 106 18.61 -2.89 -5.04
N ARG A 107 17.30 -2.74 -4.76
CA ARG A 107 16.27 -3.73 -5.07
C ARG A 107 15.06 -3.05 -5.71
N PRO A 108 14.49 -3.60 -6.81
CA PRO A 108 13.19 -3.14 -7.29
C PRO A 108 12.10 -3.40 -6.24
N ILE A 109 11.45 -2.34 -5.79
CA ILE A 109 10.34 -2.41 -4.82
C ILE A 109 9.14 -1.70 -5.47
N PHE A 110 8.03 -2.42 -5.62
CA PHE A 110 6.78 -1.85 -6.11
C PHE A 110 6.30 -0.79 -5.13
N TYR A 111 6.08 0.44 -5.62
CA TYR A 111 5.75 1.57 -4.78
C TYR A 111 4.30 1.99 -4.91
N SER A 112 3.55 1.94 -3.80
CA SER A 112 2.13 2.26 -3.78
C SER A 112 1.82 3.46 -2.89
N LEU A 113 1.31 4.51 -3.52
CA LEU A 113 1.02 5.80 -2.90
C LEU A 113 -0.36 5.73 -2.22
N CYS A 114 -0.40 5.88 -0.90
CA CYS A 114 -1.63 5.92 -0.10
C CYS A 114 -1.81 7.31 0.47
N GLU A 115 -2.21 8.26 -0.38
CA GLU A 115 -2.41 9.65 0.04
C GLU A 115 -3.87 10.13 -0.07
N TRP A 116 -4.76 9.17 -0.32
CA TRP A 116 -6.22 9.31 -0.31
C TRP A 116 -6.84 10.18 -1.42
N GLY A 117 -6.15 10.34 -2.54
CA GLY A 117 -6.60 11.17 -3.66
C GLY A 117 -6.26 12.65 -3.50
N TYR A 118 -5.47 13.01 -2.49
CA TYR A 118 -5.05 14.39 -2.29
C TYR A 118 -4.22 14.89 -3.49
N MET A 119 -4.31 16.19 -3.75
CA MET A 119 -3.58 16.83 -4.85
C MET A 119 -3.77 16.13 -6.21
N GLU A 120 -4.91 15.48 -6.42
CA GLU A 120 -5.24 14.73 -7.64
C GLU A 120 -4.13 13.75 -8.06
N VAL A 121 -3.70 12.86 -7.16
CA VAL A 121 -2.56 11.94 -7.36
C VAL A 121 -2.54 11.20 -8.69
N ALA A 122 -3.69 10.93 -9.31
CA ALA A 122 -3.70 10.31 -10.64
C ALA A 122 -2.92 11.11 -11.70
N LYS A 123 -2.84 12.44 -11.57
CA LYS A 123 -2.13 13.33 -12.49
C LYS A 123 -0.61 13.26 -12.37
N TRP A 124 -0.07 12.89 -11.20
CA TRP A 124 1.38 12.94 -10.92
C TRP A 124 1.97 11.63 -10.36
N GLY A 125 1.13 10.74 -9.85
CA GLY A 125 1.49 9.50 -9.16
C GLY A 125 2.25 8.53 -10.06
N GLY A 126 1.90 8.46 -11.35
CA GLY A 126 2.58 7.60 -12.34
C GLY A 126 4.04 7.96 -12.59
N ALA A 127 4.48 9.19 -12.29
CA ALA A 127 5.90 9.55 -12.35
C ALA A 127 6.67 9.07 -11.10
N SER A 128 5.96 8.80 -10.01
CA SER A 128 6.53 8.56 -8.69
C SER A 128 6.42 7.12 -8.24
N GLY A 129 5.35 6.41 -8.54
CA GLY A 129 5.16 5.01 -8.15
C GLY A 129 4.34 4.21 -9.14
N ASN A 130 3.98 3.01 -8.71
CA ASN A 130 3.38 1.99 -9.56
C ASN A 130 1.86 1.86 -9.36
N SER A 131 1.35 2.34 -8.23
CA SER A 131 -0.07 2.56 -8.04
C SER A 131 -0.33 3.66 -7.03
N TRP A 132 -1.55 4.21 -7.04
CA TRP A 132 -1.96 5.26 -6.12
C TRP A 132 -3.42 5.11 -5.71
N ARG A 133 -3.72 5.48 -4.47
CA ARG A 133 -5.08 5.55 -3.95
C ARG A 133 -5.73 6.86 -4.39
N THR A 134 -6.88 6.79 -5.04
CA THR A 134 -7.62 7.94 -5.58
C THR A 134 -8.70 8.50 -4.64
N THR A 135 -8.96 7.82 -3.53
CA THR A 135 -10.07 8.08 -2.60
C THR A 135 -9.69 7.76 -1.15
N GLY A 136 -10.62 7.96 -0.20
CA GLY A 136 -10.42 7.58 1.20
C GLY A 136 -10.28 6.06 1.44
N ASP A 137 -10.32 5.70 2.72
CA ASP A 137 -10.37 4.29 3.12
C ASP A 137 -11.74 3.68 2.78
N ILE A 138 -11.72 2.45 2.26
CA ILE A 138 -12.95 1.70 1.99
C ILE A 138 -13.63 1.30 3.30
N LYS A 139 -14.96 1.36 3.31
CA LYS A 139 -15.79 0.82 4.37
C LYS A 139 -16.46 -0.46 3.88
N ASP A 140 -16.65 -1.40 4.79
CA ASP A 140 -17.31 -2.68 4.54
C ASP A 140 -18.85 -2.53 4.46
N THR A 141 -19.26 -1.67 3.52
CA THR A 141 -20.66 -1.36 3.22
C THR A 141 -20.79 -1.13 1.72
N TRP A 142 -21.98 -1.35 1.17
CA TRP A 142 -22.26 -1.05 -0.23
C TRP A 142 -21.97 0.40 -0.60
N THR A 143 -22.41 1.35 0.22
CA THR A 143 -22.12 2.78 0.04
C THR A 143 -20.62 3.05 0.09
N GLY A 144 -19.90 2.43 1.03
CA GLY A 144 -18.45 2.54 1.11
C GLY A 144 -17.74 2.07 -0.15
N MET A 145 -18.26 1.06 -0.84
CA MET A 145 -17.75 0.67 -2.15
C MET A 145 -18.06 1.73 -3.22
N LEU A 146 -19.31 2.19 -3.31
CA LEU A 146 -19.73 3.18 -4.31
C LEU A 146 -18.95 4.51 -4.18
N ASP A 147 -18.75 4.97 -2.95
CA ASP A 147 -17.96 6.17 -2.62
C ASP A 147 -16.50 6.09 -3.11
N ASN A 148 -16.00 4.88 -3.39
CA ASN A 148 -14.64 4.66 -3.90
C ASN A 148 -14.61 4.40 -5.41
N ILE A 149 -15.60 3.68 -5.95
CA ILE A 149 -15.57 3.28 -7.36
C ILE A 149 -15.99 4.40 -8.30
N ASP A 150 -17.03 5.17 -7.95
CA ASP A 150 -17.58 6.20 -8.84
C ASP A 150 -16.58 7.36 -9.02
N PRO A 151 -15.88 7.86 -7.97
CA PRO A 151 -14.85 8.88 -8.18
C PRO A 151 -13.60 8.35 -8.90
N ASN A 152 -13.34 7.04 -8.83
CA ASN A 152 -12.18 6.44 -9.49
C ASN A 152 -12.33 6.40 -11.03
N ASP A 153 -13.56 6.33 -11.52
CA ASP A 153 -13.87 6.33 -12.96
C ASP A 153 -13.37 7.61 -13.65
N ALA A 154 -13.46 8.76 -12.97
CA ALA A 154 -12.94 10.04 -13.47
C ALA A 154 -11.43 10.03 -13.75
N TYR A 155 -10.69 9.08 -13.16
CA TYR A 155 -9.25 8.94 -13.34
C TYR A 155 -8.85 7.82 -14.29
N ALA A 156 -9.79 7.08 -14.92
CA ALA A 156 -9.50 5.90 -15.73
C ALA A 156 -8.39 6.13 -16.78
N GLN A 157 -8.37 7.31 -17.42
CA GLN A 157 -7.36 7.72 -18.39
C GLN A 157 -5.90 7.72 -17.89
N TYR A 158 -5.68 7.77 -16.57
CA TYR A 158 -4.35 7.77 -15.97
C TYR A 158 -3.80 6.36 -15.67
N ALA A 159 -4.67 5.34 -15.71
CA ALA A 159 -4.27 3.95 -15.47
C ALA A 159 -3.66 3.32 -16.74
N LYS A 160 -2.43 2.82 -16.64
CA LYS A 160 -1.68 2.19 -17.73
C LYS A 160 -0.66 1.20 -17.17
N PRO A 161 -0.03 0.34 -18.00
CA PRO A 161 1.02 -0.56 -17.54
C PRO A 161 2.07 0.17 -16.68
N ALA A 162 2.38 -0.41 -15.52
CA ALA A 162 3.25 0.14 -14.48
C ALA A 162 2.74 1.38 -13.71
N GLY A 163 1.48 1.78 -13.88
CA GLY A 163 0.84 2.87 -13.12
C GLY A 163 -0.67 2.70 -13.00
N TRP A 164 -1.16 2.28 -11.83
CA TRP A 164 -2.56 1.89 -11.64
C TRP A 164 -3.32 2.77 -10.64
N ASN A 165 -4.55 3.14 -11.00
CA ASN A 165 -5.52 3.71 -10.06
C ASN A 165 -5.99 2.61 -9.11
N GLY A 166 -5.95 2.87 -7.81
CA GLY A 166 -6.49 1.96 -6.81
C GLY A 166 -5.41 1.11 -6.14
N GLN A 167 -5.40 1.18 -4.81
CA GLN A 167 -4.62 0.32 -3.94
C GLN A 167 -5.41 -0.94 -3.51
N PHE A 168 -6.56 -1.18 -4.13
CA PHE A 168 -7.43 -2.32 -3.83
C PHE A 168 -7.15 -3.55 -4.69
N ALA A 169 -6.23 -3.45 -5.66
CA ALA A 169 -6.14 -4.34 -6.82
C ALA A 169 -5.89 -5.84 -6.55
N CYS A 170 -5.48 -6.29 -5.35
CA CYS A 170 -5.28 -7.73 -5.10
C CYS A 170 -5.78 -8.27 -3.74
N SER A 171 -5.98 -7.43 -2.72
CA SER A 171 -6.37 -7.96 -1.40
C SER A 171 -7.84 -8.40 -1.36
N LEU A 172 -8.73 -7.78 -2.15
CA LEU A 172 -10.14 -8.17 -2.18
C LEU A 172 -10.36 -9.40 -3.08
N ALA A 173 -9.75 -9.46 -4.26
CA ALA A 173 -9.96 -10.57 -5.20
C ALA A 173 -9.52 -11.95 -4.64
N HIS A 174 -8.42 -12.00 -3.86
CA HIS A 174 -7.92 -13.27 -3.32
C HIS A 174 -8.59 -13.68 -2.00
N ILE A 175 -9.09 -12.71 -1.20
CA ILE A 175 -9.82 -13.00 0.05
C ILE A 175 -11.22 -13.53 -0.25
N PHE A 176 -11.92 -13.00 -1.27
CA PHE A 176 -13.28 -13.44 -1.60
C PHE A 176 -13.38 -14.82 -2.28
N LEU A 177 -12.34 -15.27 -2.99
CA LEU A 177 -12.34 -16.59 -3.65
C LEU A 177 -12.06 -17.75 -2.68
N HIS A 178 -11.41 -17.48 -1.53
CA HIS A 178 -10.92 -18.54 -0.64
C HIS A 178 -11.42 -18.46 0.81
N HIS A 179 -12.09 -17.38 1.23
CA HIS A 179 -12.67 -17.27 2.58
C HIS A 179 -14.18 -16.96 2.47
N PRO A 180 -15.06 -17.96 2.68
CA PRO A 180 -16.50 -17.69 2.79
C PRO A 180 -16.77 -16.73 3.96
N PRO A 181 -17.90 -15.99 3.93
CA PRO A 181 -18.26 -14.91 4.87
C PRO A 181 -18.31 -15.30 6.36
N GLU A 182 -18.07 -16.56 6.70
CA GLU A 182 -18.15 -17.09 8.06
C GLU A 182 -16.94 -16.76 8.94
N ARG A 183 -15.81 -16.29 8.40
CA ARG A 183 -14.61 -15.95 9.19
C ARG A 183 -14.07 -14.55 8.91
N GLY A 184 -14.67 -13.53 9.54
CA GLY A 184 -14.08 -12.18 9.63
C GLY A 184 -15.08 -11.01 9.59
N ARG A 185 -14.55 -9.80 9.38
CA ARG A 185 -15.28 -8.51 9.38
C ARG A 185 -16.38 -8.38 8.31
N TRP A 186 -16.34 -9.20 7.26
CA TRP A 186 -17.20 -9.15 6.07
C TRP A 186 -18.58 -9.81 6.22
N LYS A 187 -19.16 -9.76 7.43
CA LYS A 187 -20.47 -10.38 7.71
C LYS A 187 -21.65 -9.58 7.14
N SER A 188 -21.44 -8.31 6.78
CA SER A 188 -22.50 -7.37 6.38
C SER A 188 -22.84 -7.36 4.89
N MET A 189 -22.08 -8.04 4.03
CA MET A 189 -22.27 -7.99 2.58
C MET A 189 -22.66 -9.36 2.02
N GLU A 190 -23.75 -9.39 1.24
CA GLU A 190 -24.18 -10.61 0.57
C GLU A 190 -23.18 -11.06 -0.51
N PRO A 191 -23.02 -12.38 -0.74
CA PRO A 191 -22.08 -12.91 -1.74
C PRO A 191 -22.26 -12.35 -3.15
N PHE A 192 -23.50 -12.06 -3.56
CA PHE A 192 -23.81 -11.44 -4.85
C PHE A 192 -23.24 -10.02 -4.96
N THR A 193 -23.36 -9.25 -3.88
CA THR A 193 -22.78 -7.92 -3.76
C THR A 193 -21.27 -7.98 -3.96
N CYS A 194 -20.58 -8.89 -3.25
CA CYS A 194 -19.14 -9.14 -3.39
C CYS A 194 -18.71 -9.50 -4.82
N HIS A 195 -19.53 -10.27 -5.55
CA HIS A 195 -19.27 -10.61 -6.95
C HIS A 195 -19.33 -9.38 -7.87
N LEU A 196 -20.37 -8.55 -7.72
CA LEU A 196 -20.50 -7.30 -8.49
C LEU A 196 -19.36 -6.32 -8.20
N ILE A 197 -18.88 -6.27 -6.96
CA ILE A 197 -17.68 -5.48 -6.60
C ILE A 197 -16.51 -5.94 -7.46
N SER A 198 -16.17 -7.23 -7.40
CA SER A 198 -15.04 -7.81 -8.13
C SER A 198 -15.10 -7.49 -9.62
N GLN A 199 -16.27 -7.65 -10.25
CA GLN A 199 -16.47 -7.36 -11.66
C GLN A 199 -16.25 -5.88 -12.01
N LYS A 200 -16.87 -4.95 -11.26
CA LYS A 200 -16.71 -3.52 -11.55
C LYS A 200 -15.26 -3.06 -11.33
N TRP A 201 -14.57 -3.56 -10.30
CA TRP A 201 -13.16 -3.23 -10.07
C TRP A 201 -12.23 -3.74 -11.19
N CYS A 202 -12.48 -4.96 -11.70
CA CYS A 202 -11.74 -5.47 -12.86
C CYS A 202 -11.96 -4.61 -14.12
N CYS A 203 -13.19 -4.13 -14.35
CA CYS A 203 -13.51 -3.32 -15.54
C CYS A 203 -12.77 -1.97 -15.55
N VAL A 204 -12.67 -1.30 -14.39
CA VAL A 204 -11.98 0.00 -14.29
C VAL A 204 -10.46 -0.11 -14.55
N HIS A 205 -9.90 -1.33 -14.48
CA HIS A 205 -8.50 -1.60 -14.82
C HIS A 205 -8.30 -2.15 -16.25
N ALA A 206 -9.38 -2.56 -16.93
CA ALA A 206 -9.35 -3.16 -18.25
C ALA A 206 -9.52 -2.16 -19.40
N THR A 207 -9.83 -0.90 -19.13
CA THR A 207 -10.22 0.10 -20.13
C THR A 207 -9.07 0.76 -20.92
N THR A 208 -7.82 0.28 -20.83
CA THR A 208 -6.70 0.79 -21.65
C THR A 208 -6.07 -0.23 -22.60
N GLN A 209 -6.81 -1.25 -23.02
CA GLN A 209 -6.49 -2.06 -24.20
C GLN A 209 -7.50 -1.84 -25.33
N ILE A 210 -7.42 -0.69 -26.00
CA ILE A 210 -7.90 -0.50 -27.39
C ILE A 210 -6.86 0.34 -28.12
#